data_AF-A0A7Z9G828-F1
#
_entry.id   AF-A0A7Z9G828-F1
#
_cell.length_a   1.000
_cell.length_b   1.000
_cell.length_c   1.000
_cell.angle_alpha   90.00
_cell.angle_beta   90.00
_cell.angle_gamma   90.00
#
_symmetry.space_group_name_H-M   'P 1'
#
loop_
_entity.id
_entity.type
_entity.pdbx_description
1 polymer ?
#
loop_
_entity_poly.entity_id
_entity_poly.type
_entity_poly.pdbx_seq_one_letter_code
_entity_poly.pdbx_strand_id
1 'polypeptide(L)'
;MTAGGKQFKGFESVHFDAYEKRKWSSNRFNLERMAVREQAEALMAEGVDSLGDAATNLAVQSTQDHPTIFNGKCVDSQWVFVARAGDEFKRISPLLKHMRTGHPGAEDQSIQHLELTLSLCVTHSAVELALHLHTNAHLDRKNLRQRLESSTEQAEFLSLLSALPSALKVRIGDQEAVAASEFTAEQLSAWSQALESVCDLDIKTEFLRDDALVNGEEFVSVASSLLQALLPVYRYIAWTAENDHVEGEGHLNEREQRNKASEESQSAGKISHAASNPLPRDNKWSYRPQWSPNEESRKSEAPQVMTPSARARRRKEEIQRAEREQRAKAQEAAAKENDNRQQRRPPPSRAPRPNG
;
A
#
# COMPACT_ATOMS: atom_id res chain seq x y z
N MET A 1 -21.99 -4.00 -17.07
CA MET A 1 -23.17 -4.33 -16.24
C MET A 1 -23.18 -3.34 -15.09
N THR A 2 -23.92 -2.25 -15.21
CA THR A 2 -24.08 -1.27 -14.13
C THR A 2 -24.88 -1.92 -13.01
N ALA A 3 -24.21 -2.28 -11.91
CA ALA A 3 -24.90 -2.59 -10.66
C ALA A 3 -25.84 -1.40 -10.36
N GLY A 4 -27.08 -1.67 -9.95
CA GLY A 4 -28.13 -0.66 -9.72
C GLY A 4 -27.63 0.44 -8.78
N GLY A 5 -27.06 1.49 -9.38
CA GLY A 5 -26.04 2.33 -8.78
C GLY A 5 -26.64 3.18 -7.68
N LYS A 6 -26.17 3.01 -6.45
CA LYS A 6 -26.35 4.03 -5.43
C LYS A 6 -25.63 5.27 -5.98
N GLN A 7 -26.36 6.34 -6.23
CA GLN A 7 -25.81 7.63 -6.61
C GLN A 7 -25.05 8.22 -5.41
N PHE A 8 -23.90 8.84 -5.66
CA PHE A 8 -23.20 9.59 -4.61
C PHE A 8 -24.02 10.79 -4.13
N LYS A 9 -24.08 11.02 -2.82
CA LYS A 9 -24.89 12.09 -2.20
C LYS A 9 -24.09 13.10 -1.37
N GLY A 10 -22.78 12.94 -1.29
CA GLY A 10 -21.93 13.69 -0.38
C GLY A 10 -21.50 12.89 0.85
N PHE A 11 -20.38 13.32 1.43
CA PHE A 11 -19.86 12.84 2.69
C PHE A 11 -20.27 13.76 3.83
N GLU A 12 -21.39 13.48 4.49
CA GLU A 12 -21.76 14.14 5.76
C GLU A 12 -20.80 13.83 6.93
N SER A 13 -20.88 14.64 8.00
CA SER A 13 -20.09 14.47 9.23
C SER A 13 -20.11 13.05 9.82
N VAL A 14 -21.24 12.33 9.70
CA VAL A 14 -21.37 10.96 10.22
C VAL A 14 -20.49 9.95 9.48
N HIS A 15 -20.14 10.21 8.22
CA HIS A 15 -19.25 9.37 7.43
C HIS A 15 -17.81 9.45 7.96
N PHE A 16 -17.35 10.64 8.32
CA PHE A 16 -16.04 10.83 8.95
C PHE A 16 -16.00 10.24 10.37
N ASP A 17 -17.08 10.37 11.13
CA ASP A 17 -17.19 9.81 12.48
C ASP A 17 -17.05 8.28 12.51
N ALA A 18 -17.31 7.58 11.39
CA ALA A 18 -17.12 6.13 11.29
C ALA A 18 -15.65 5.71 11.56
N TYR A 19 -14.71 6.64 11.41
CA TYR A 19 -13.26 6.45 11.59
C TYR A 19 -12.70 7.13 12.85
N GLU A 20 -13.55 7.47 13.82
CA GLU A 20 -13.05 7.88 15.14
C GLU A 20 -12.17 6.78 15.77
N LYS A 21 -11.05 7.17 16.41
CA LYS A 21 -10.07 6.22 16.97
C LYS A 21 -10.65 5.15 17.90
N ARG A 22 -11.68 5.50 18.68
CA ARG A 22 -12.38 4.55 19.57
C ARG A 22 -13.17 3.47 18.82
N LYS A 23 -13.43 3.65 17.53
CA LYS A 23 -14.22 2.75 16.69
C LYS A 23 -13.35 1.75 15.92
N TRP A 24 -12.08 2.06 15.63
CA TRP A 24 -11.23 1.35 14.66
C TRP A 24 -11.23 -0.18 14.76
N SER A 25 -11.19 -0.73 15.97
CA SER A 25 -11.10 -2.19 16.21
C SER A 25 -12.43 -2.86 16.54
N SER A 26 -13.54 -2.09 16.54
CA SER A 26 -14.85 -2.57 16.93
C SER A 26 -15.72 -2.93 15.72
N ASN A 27 -16.30 -4.12 15.75
CA ASN A 27 -17.28 -4.60 14.76
C ASN A 27 -18.64 -3.89 14.86
N ARG A 28 -18.91 -3.16 15.95
CA ARG A 28 -20.20 -2.46 16.15
C ARG A 28 -20.44 -1.38 15.10
N PHE A 29 -19.38 -0.84 14.50
CA PHE A 29 -19.42 0.29 13.57
C PHE A 29 -19.27 -0.15 12.10
N ASN A 30 -19.36 -1.45 11.80
CA ASN A 30 -19.19 -1.96 10.43
C ASN A 30 -20.25 -1.40 9.48
N LEU A 31 -21.50 -1.22 9.93
CA LEU A 31 -22.56 -0.64 9.09
C LEU A 31 -22.28 0.82 8.71
N GLU A 32 -21.71 1.61 9.64
CA GLU A 32 -21.31 2.99 9.37
C GLU A 32 -20.23 3.02 8.29
N ARG A 33 -19.17 2.19 8.44
CA ARG A 33 -18.08 2.13 7.45
C ARG A 33 -18.50 1.54 6.11
N MET A 34 -19.41 0.58 6.11
CA MET A 34 -20.00 0.03 4.88
C MET A 34 -20.73 1.12 4.09
N ALA A 35 -21.50 1.99 4.76
CA ALA A 35 -22.17 3.11 4.11
C ALA A 35 -21.15 4.09 3.48
N VAL A 36 -20.04 4.39 4.18
CA VAL A 36 -18.96 5.21 3.62
C VAL A 36 -18.35 4.54 2.39
N ARG A 37 -18.02 3.24 2.47
CA ARG A 37 -17.46 2.50 1.34
C ARG A 37 -18.38 2.55 0.13
N GLU A 38 -19.68 2.33 0.31
CA GLU A 38 -20.65 2.36 -0.79
C GLU A 38 -20.75 3.75 -1.44
N GLN A 39 -20.71 4.83 -0.65
CA GLN A 39 -20.66 6.22 -1.18
C GLN A 39 -19.36 6.47 -1.95
N ALA A 40 -18.23 6.05 -1.40
CA ALA A 40 -16.93 6.19 -2.04
C ALA A 40 -16.80 5.36 -3.34
N GLU A 41 -17.35 4.14 -3.36
CA GLU A 41 -17.42 3.30 -4.56
C GLU A 41 -18.32 3.92 -5.63
N ALA A 42 -19.48 4.47 -5.25
CA ALA A 42 -20.35 5.19 -6.17
C ALA A 42 -19.63 6.39 -6.81
N LEU A 43 -19.00 7.23 -5.99
CA LEU A 43 -18.25 8.39 -6.45
C LEU A 43 -17.12 8.01 -7.42
N MET A 44 -16.31 7.02 -7.07
CA MET A 44 -15.21 6.58 -7.92
C MET A 44 -15.70 5.87 -9.19
N ALA A 45 -16.82 5.15 -9.13
CA ALA A 45 -17.43 4.54 -10.32
C ALA A 45 -17.95 5.59 -11.29
N GLU A 46 -18.68 6.61 -10.82
CA GLU A 46 -19.12 7.74 -11.66
C GLU A 46 -17.92 8.48 -12.26
N GLY A 47 -16.86 8.70 -11.47
CA GLY A 47 -15.62 9.29 -11.95
C GLY A 47 -14.91 8.47 -13.03
N VAL A 48 -14.82 7.14 -12.85
CA VAL A 48 -14.25 6.21 -13.85
C VAL A 48 -15.10 6.16 -15.11
N ASP A 49 -16.43 6.11 -14.99
CA ASP A 49 -17.35 6.12 -16.12
C ASP A 49 -17.17 7.40 -16.96
N SER A 50 -16.87 8.54 -16.32
CA SER A 50 -16.57 9.81 -17.01
C SER A 50 -15.30 9.76 -17.87
N LEU A 51 -14.39 8.83 -17.62
CA LEU A 51 -13.17 8.62 -18.42
C LEU A 51 -13.46 7.85 -19.72
N GLY A 52 -14.62 7.18 -19.82
CA GLY A 52 -15.02 6.39 -20.98
C GLY A 52 -13.98 5.34 -21.37
N ASP A 53 -13.69 5.24 -22.66
CA ASP A 53 -12.73 4.26 -23.22
C ASP A 53 -11.33 4.39 -22.60
N ALA A 54 -10.99 5.56 -22.04
CA ALA A 54 -9.70 5.77 -21.39
C ALA A 54 -9.52 4.92 -20.13
N ALA A 55 -10.59 4.38 -19.56
CA ALA A 55 -10.58 3.51 -18.38
C ALA A 55 -10.93 2.04 -18.67
N THR A 56 -10.90 1.60 -19.94
CA THR A 56 -11.32 0.25 -20.37
C THR A 56 -10.69 -0.91 -19.56
N ASN A 57 -9.44 -0.76 -19.12
CA ASN A 57 -8.72 -1.77 -18.33
C ASN A 57 -8.62 -1.44 -16.84
N LEU A 58 -9.41 -0.49 -16.36
CA LEU A 58 -9.39 -0.06 -14.97
C LEU A 58 -10.69 -0.51 -14.28
N ALA A 59 -10.59 -0.88 -13.01
CA ALA A 59 -11.75 -1.21 -12.20
C ALA A 59 -11.66 -0.59 -10.81
N VAL A 60 -12.82 -0.16 -10.29
CA VAL A 60 -12.98 0.29 -8.91
C VAL A 60 -12.94 -0.91 -7.97
N GLN A 61 -12.15 -0.79 -6.91
CA GLN A 61 -12.00 -1.75 -5.83
C GLN A 61 -11.95 -0.99 -4.50
N SER A 62 -12.07 -1.71 -3.39
CA SER A 62 -12.13 -1.09 -2.06
C SER A 62 -11.49 -1.97 -0.99
N THR A 63 -11.02 -1.35 0.09
CA THR A 63 -10.57 -2.07 1.29
C THR A 63 -11.75 -2.54 2.14
N GLN A 64 -11.49 -3.50 3.03
CA GLN A 64 -12.51 -4.04 3.94
C GLN A 64 -12.97 -2.99 4.95
N ASP A 65 -14.29 -2.87 5.12
CA ASP A 65 -14.97 -1.94 6.05
C ASP A 65 -14.97 -2.41 7.51
N HIS A 66 -14.49 -3.63 7.78
CA HIS A 66 -14.52 -4.25 9.09
C HIS A 66 -13.13 -4.71 9.55
N PRO A 67 -12.87 -4.75 10.87
CA PRO A 67 -11.57 -5.16 11.40
C PRO A 67 -11.36 -6.67 11.17
N THR A 68 -10.33 -7.03 10.42
CA THR A 68 -9.94 -8.41 10.12
C THR A 68 -8.47 -8.64 10.48
N ILE A 69 -8.00 -9.88 10.40
CA ILE A 69 -6.58 -10.15 10.57
C ILE A 69 -5.71 -9.51 9.48
N PHE A 70 -6.29 -9.22 8.31
CA PHE A 70 -5.57 -8.69 7.15
C PHE A 70 -5.29 -7.18 7.27
N ASN A 71 -6.15 -6.43 7.95
CA ASN A 71 -5.94 -5.00 8.25
C ASN A 71 -5.50 -4.77 9.71
N GLY A 72 -4.87 -5.77 10.35
CA GLY A 72 -4.36 -5.61 11.72
C GLY A 72 -5.45 -5.41 12.77
N LYS A 73 -6.69 -5.81 12.48
CA LYS A 73 -7.90 -5.57 13.29
C LYS A 73 -8.13 -4.08 13.54
N CYS A 74 -7.88 -3.27 12.52
CA CYS A 74 -8.00 -1.83 12.56
C CYS A 74 -8.58 -1.32 11.24
N VAL A 75 -9.57 -0.43 11.32
CA VAL A 75 -10.08 0.33 10.18
C VAL A 75 -10.12 1.79 10.60
N ASP A 76 -9.05 2.50 10.29
CA ASP A 76 -8.85 3.93 10.57
C ASP A 76 -9.19 4.83 9.38
N SER A 77 -9.39 4.22 8.22
CA SER A 77 -9.69 4.86 6.96
C SER A 77 -10.41 3.89 6.04
N GLN A 78 -11.09 4.41 5.03
CA GLN A 78 -11.64 3.64 3.93
C GLN A 78 -11.02 4.07 2.63
N TRP A 79 -10.45 3.09 1.93
CA TRP A 79 -9.83 3.30 0.64
C TRP A 79 -10.74 2.70 -0.42
N VAL A 80 -10.97 3.49 -1.46
CA VAL A 80 -11.55 3.07 -2.73
C VAL A 80 -10.58 3.48 -3.81
N PHE A 81 -10.19 2.55 -4.66
CA PHE A 81 -9.12 2.78 -5.61
C PHE A 81 -9.44 2.17 -6.96
N VAL A 82 -8.84 2.75 -7.98
CA VAL A 82 -8.92 2.33 -9.38
C VAL A 82 -7.57 1.72 -9.71
N ALA A 83 -7.61 0.46 -10.14
CA ALA A 83 -6.43 -0.33 -10.45
C ALA A 83 -6.64 -1.11 -11.75
N ARG A 84 -5.55 -1.70 -12.27
CA ARG A 84 -5.58 -2.53 -13.47
C ARG A 84 -6.52 -3.72 -13.27
N ALA A 85 -7.27 -4.03 -14.31
CA ALA A 85 -8.29 -5.07 -14.33
C ALA A 85 -8.23 -5.88 -15.64
N GLY A 86 -9.10 -6.89 -15.74
CA GLY A 86 -9.25 -7.67 -16.97
C GLY A 86 -7.95 -8.32 -17.43
N ASP A 87 -7.62 -8.15 -18.71
CA ASP A 87 -6.46 -8.79 -19.32
C ASP A 87 -5.14 -8.15 -18.89
N GLU A 88 -5.15 -6.85 -18.56
CA GLU A 88 -3.96 -6.16 -18.04
C GLU A 88 -3.57 -6.71 -16.66
N PHE A 89 -4.56 -6.90 -15.77
CA PHE A 89 -4.29 -7.54 -14.47
C PHE A 89 -3.80 -8.99 -14.61
N LYS A 90 -4.40 -9.77 -15.51
CA LYS A 90 -3.95 -11.16 -15.77
C LYS A 90 -2.48 -11.20 -16.23
N ARG A 91 -2.06 -10.22 -17.02
CA ARG A 91 -0.69 -10.10 -17.53
C ARG A 91 0.31 -9.76 -16.42
N ILE A 92 -0.02 -8.79 -15.55
CA ILE A 92 0.90 -8.38 -14.48
C ILE A 92 0.88 -9.33 -13.28
N SER A 93 -0.21 -10.07 -13.03
CA SER A 93 -0.37 -10.88 -11.83
C SER A 93 0.79 -11.87 -11.57
N PRO A 94 1.32 -12.60 -12.58
CA PRO A 94 2.51 -13.43 -12.41
C PRO A 94 3.76 -12.63 -12.01
N LEU A 95 3.96 -11.44 -12.59
CA LEU A 95 5.08 -10.56 -12.26
C LEU A 95 4.97 -10.09 -10.81
N LEU A 96 3.79 -9.59 -10.41
CA LEU A 96 3.51 -9.17 -9.04
C LEU A 96 3.75 -10.31 -8.05
N LYS A 97 3.34 -11.55 -8.37
CA LYS A 97 3.60 -12.72 -7.52
C LYS A 97 5.09 -13.03 -7.36
N HIS A 98 5.89 -12.86 -8.41
CA HIS A 98 7.32 -13.12 -8.35
C HIS A 98 8.06 -12.05 -7.52
N MET A 99 7.69 -10.78 -7.67
CA MET A 99 8.29 -9.69 -6.88
C MET A 99 7.94 -9.75 -5.38
N ARG A 100 6.87 -10.48 -5.01
CA ARG A 100 6.58 -10.78 -3.59
C ARG A 100 7.63 -11.69 -2.93
N THR A 101 8.28 -12.57 -3.71
CA THR A 101 9.26 -13.52 -3.16
C THR A 101 10.64 -12.87 -3.07
N GLY A 102 10.96 -12.26 -1.92
CA GLY A 102 12.32 -11.76 -1.64
C GLY A 102 12.41 -10.39 -0.98
N HIS A 103 11.28 -9.71 -0.71
CA HIS A 103 11.30 -8.36 -0.13
C HIS A 103 10.88 -8.31 1.34
N PRO A 104 11.58 -7.52 2.18
CA PRO A 104 11.14 -7.22 3.55
C PRO A 104 9.76 -6.55 3.50
N GLY A 105 8.79 -7.04 4.28
CA GLY A 105 7.42 -6.51 4.27
C GLY A 105 6.39 -7.34 3.49
N ALA A 106 6.76 -8.51 2.96
CA ALA A 106 5.86 -9.48 2.31
C ALA A 106 4.68 -10.00 3.17
N GLU A 107 4.52 -9.50 4.41
CA GLU A 107 3.37 -9.75 5.28
C GLU A 107 2.14 -8.96 4.83
N ASP A 108 2.32 -7.79 4.19
CA ASP A 108 1.22 -7.02 3.62
C ASP A 108 0.89 -7.51 2.21
N GLN A 109 -0.27 -8.15 2.10
CA GLN A 109 -0.71 -8.85 0.88
C GLN A 109 -1.76 -8.06 0.11
N SER A 110 -2.02 -6.83 0.53
CA SER A 110 -3.09 -6.03 -0.03
C SER A 110 -2.72 -5.61 -1.45
N ILE A 111 -3.58 -5.94 -2.42
CA ILE A 111 -3.26 -5.78 -3.85
C ILE A 111 -2.96 -4.31 -4.18
N GLN A 112 -3.67 -3.37 -3.54
CA GLN A 112 -3.48 -1.94 -3.74
C GLN A 112 -2.09 -1.41 -3.37
N HIS A 113 -1.31 -2.17 -2.59
CA HIS A 113 0.05 -1.80 -2.22
C HIS A 113 1.11 -2.29 -3.21
N LEU A 114 0.71 -3.14 -4.17
CA LEU A 114 1.61 -3.79 -5.12
C LEU A 114 1.62 -3.12 -6.50
N GLU A 115 0.75 -2.14 -6.71
CA GLU A 115 0.65 -1.40 -7.95
C GLU A 115 0.35 0.08 -7.70
N LEU A 116 0.62 0.89 -8.74
CA LEU A 116 0.14 2.26 -8.83
C LEU A 116 -1.39 2.28 -8.84
N THR A 117 -2.00 3.16 -8.05
CA THR A 117 -3.46 3.30 -7.97
C THR A 117 -3.91 4.75 -8.04
N LEU A 118 -5.09 5.00 -8.59
CA LEU A 118 -5.84 6.24 -8.36
C LEU A 118 -6.80 5.99 -7.20
N SER A 119 -6.64 6.66 -6.08
CA SER A 119 -7.34 6.33 -4.83
C SER A 119 -8.11 7.51 -4.27
N LEU A 120 -9.25 7.20 -3.67
CA LEU A 120 -9.96 8.02 -2.71
C LEU A 120 -9.82 7.40 -1.32
N CYS A 121 -9.38 8.20 -0.35
CA CYS A 121 -9.25 7.79 1.04
C CYS A 121 -10.13 8.67 1.92
N VAL A 122 -11.06 8.05 2.66
CA VAL A 122 -11.88 8.74 3.68
C VAL A 122 -11.31 8.41 5.05
N THR A 123 -10.90 9.44 5.77
CA THR A 123 -10.40 9.35 7.15
C THR A 123 -11.37 10.03 8.11
N HIS A 124 -11.01 10.14 9.39
CA HIS A 124 -11.77 10.94 10.34
C HIS A 124 -11.70 12.45 10.07
N SER A 125 -10.63 12.94 9.43
CA SER A 125 -10.35 14.38 9.29
C SER A 125 -10.54 14.91 7.87
N ALA A 126 -10.48 14.04 6.86
CA ALA A 126 -10.45 14.48 5.47
C ALA A 126 -10.85 13.37 4.49
N VAL A 127 -11.18 13.80 3.27
CA VAL A 127 -11.21 12.98 2.07
C VAL A 127 -9.97 13.34 1.23
N GLU A 128 -9.20 12.35 0.83
CA GLU A 128 -8.05 12.52 -0.06
C GLU A 128 -8.36 11.90 -1.42
N LEU A 129 -7.98 12.59 -2.49
CA LEU A 129 -7.93 12.05 -3.85
C LEU A 129 -6.48 12.06 -4.31
N ALA A 130 -5.96 10.91 -4.71
CA ALA A 130 -4.54 10.71 -4.93
C ALA A 130 -4.24 9.78 -6.11
N LEU A 131 -3.10 10.02 -6.75
CA LEU A 131 -2.31 8.99 -7.41
C LEU A 131 -1.29 8.47 -6.38
N HIS A 132 -1.42 7.21 -5.97
CA HIS A 132 -0.62 6.60 -4.91
C HIS A 132 0.31 5.54 -5.48
N LEU A 133 1.62 5.75 -5.31
CA LEU A 133 2.67 4.78 -5.64
C LEU A 133 3.31 4.28 -4.34
N HIS A 134 2.71 3.22 -3.80
CA HIS A 134 3.13 2.59 -2.57
C HIS A 134 4.57 2.04 -2.67
N THR A 135 5.28 1.96 -1.54
CA THR A 135 6.65 1.44 -1.49
C THR A 135 6.79 -0.01 -2.00
N ASN A 136 5.73 -0.82 -1.92
CA ASN A 136 5.72 -2.21 -2.40
C ASN A 136 5.31 -2.35 -3.89
N ALA A 137 5.00 -1.25 -4.58
CA ALA A 137 4.66 -1.24 -6.01
C ALA A 137 5.91 -1.34 -6.90
N HIS A 138 6.74 -2.35 -6.66
CA HIS A 138 8.09 -2.46 -7.22
C HIS A 138 8.14 -2.43 -8.74
N LEU A 139 7.13 -2.99 -9.42
CA LEU A 139 7.06 -3.00 -10.88
C LEU A 139 7.01 -1.56 -11.42
N ASP A 140 6.01 -0.81 -10.99
CA ASP A 140 5.74 0.54 -11.45
C ASP A 140 6.85 1.50 -11.00
N ARG A 141 7.39 1.32 -9.77
CA ARG A 141 8.54 2.10 -9.27
C ARG A 141 9.78 1.89 -10.12
N LYS A 142 10.14 0.64 -10.41
CA LYS A 142 11.33 0.32 -11.21
C LYS A 142 11.17 0.83 -12.65
N ASN A 143 9.97 0.67 -13.21
CA ASN A 143 9.63 1.17 -14.54
C ASN A 143 9.83 2.69 -14.63
N LEU A 144 9.21 3.43 -13.71
CA LEU A 144 9.33 4.88 -13.63
C LEU A 144 10.78 5.31 -13.45
N ARG A 145 11.54 4.66 -12.56
CA ARG A 145 12.95 4.99 -12.33
C ARG A 145 13.77 4.89 -13.61
N GLN A 146 13.65 3.79 -14.35
CA GLN A 146 14.39 3.59 -15.61
C GLN A 146 13.93 4.55 -16.69
N ARG A 147 12.63 4.82 -16.78
CA ARG A 147 12.09 5.82 -17.70
C ARG A 147 12.70 7.20 -17.44
N LEU A 148 12.82 7.58 -16.17
CA LEU A 148 13.45 8.84 -15.74
C LEU A 148 14.99 8.87 -15.89
N GLU A 149 15.66 7.83 -16.40
CA GLU A 149 17.08 7.92 -16.75
C GLU A 149 17.32 8.76 -18.03
N SER A 150 16.28 8.93 -18.87
CA SER A 150 16.30 9.76 -20.07
C SER A 150 15.88 11.21 -19.78
N SER A 151 16.65 12.19 -20.27
CA SER A 151 16.31 13.61 -20.11
C SER A 151 15.05 14.03 -20.86
N THR A 152 14.75 13.36 -21.99
CA THR A 152 13.50 13.59 -22.74
C THR A 152 12.29 13.13 -21.93
N GLU A 153 12.38 11.96 -21.31
CA GLU A 153 11.32 11.42 -20.45
C GLU A 153 11.14 12.28 -19.19
N GLN A 154 12.22 12.74 -18.57
CA GLN A 154 12.14 13.69 -17.46
C GLN A 154 11.38 14.97 -17.86
N ALA A 155 11.66 15.53 -19.04
CA ALA A 155 10.99 16.73 -19.53
C ALA A 155 9.50 16.46 -19.83
N GLU A 156 9.15 15.31 -20.41
CA GLU A 156 7.75 14.90 -20.61
C GLU A 156 7.02 14.79 -19.27
N PHE A 157 7.63 14.12 -18.28
CA PHE A 157 7.03 13.95 -16.97
C PHE A 157 6.81 15.28 -16.25
N LEU A 158 7.80 16.18 -16.26
CA LEU A 158 7.64 17.53 -15.72
C LEU A 158 6.52 18.29 -16.45
N SER A 159 6.39 18.12 -17.76
CA SER A 159 5.28 18.72 -18.52
C SER A 159 3.93 18.20 -18.04
N LEU A 160 3.80 16.90 -17.79
CA LEU A 160 2.58 16.31 -17.25
C LEU A 160 2.25 16.86 -15.85
N LEU A 161 3.24 16.95 -14.96
CA LEU A 161 3.05 17.53 -13.63
C LEU A 161 2.67 19.02 -13.70
N SER A 162 3.28 19.77 -14.61
CA SER A 162 2.99 21.20 -14.81
C SER A 162 1.56 21.48 -15.27
N ALA A 163 0.94 20.50 -15.94
CA ALA A 163 -0.44 20.57 -16.43
C ALA A 163 -1.48 20.19 -15.37
N LEU A 164 -1.05 19.66 -14.22
CA LEU A 164 -1.97 19.30 -13.14
C LEU A 164 -2.57 20.54 -12.46
N PRO A 165 -3.83 20.48 -11.99
CA PRO A 165 -4.40 21.51 -11.13
C PRO A 165 -3.50 21.84 -9.94
N SER A 166 -3.38 23.13 -9.59
CA SER A 166 -2.55 23.61 -8.47
C SER A 166 -2.97 23.08 -7.10
N ALA A 167 -4.18 22.53 -6.98
CA ALA A 167 -4.67 21.86 -5.78
C ALA A 167 -3.97 20.51 -5.52
N LEU A 168 -3.36 19.90 -6.54
CA LEU A 168 -2.60 18.65 -6.41
C LEU A 168 -1.17 18.94 -5.97
N LYS A 169 -0.71 18.17 -4.99
CA LYS A 169 0.63 18.27 -4.42
C LYS A 169 1.37 16.94 -4.53
N VAL A 170 2.64 17.00 -4.87
CA VAL A 170 3.57 15.88 -4.89
C VAL A 170 4.20 15.73 -3.51
N ARG A 171 4.25 14.50 -2.98
CA ARG A 171 4.86 14.18 -1.69
C ARG A 171 5.75 12.94 -1.80
N ILE A 172 6.86 12.95 -1.07
CA ILE A 172 7.87 11.89 -1.03
C ILE A 172 8.01 11.44 0.43
N GLY A 173 7.39 10.33 0.81
CA GLY A 173 7.33 9.87 2.20
C GLY A 173 6.81 10.95 3.15
N ASP A 174 7.60 11.28 4.17
CA ASP A 174 7.27 12.28 5.20
C ASP A 174 7.72 13.72 4.84
N GLN A 175 8.19 13.96 3.62
CA GLN A 175 8.61 15.29 3.19
C GLN A 175 7.42 16.24 3.03
N GLU A 176 7.71 17.54 3.08
CA GLU A 176 6.71 18.57 2.80
C GLU A 176 6.20 18.44 1.36
N ALA A 177 4.89 18.56 1.19
CA ALA A 177 4.26 18.42 -0.11
C ALA A 177 4.43 19.69 -0.95
N VAL A 178 4.81 19.54 -2.22
CA VAL A 178 5.06 20.63 -3.17
C VAL A 178 3.93 20.66 -4.18
N ALA A 179 3.46 21.84 -4.60
CA ALA A 179 2.47 21.94 -5.67
C ALA A 179 2.98 21.23 -6.94
N ALA A 180 2.17 20.37 -7.55
CA ALA A 180 2.60 19.58 -8.71
C ALA A 180 3.00 20.47 -9.89
N SER A 181 2.31 21.60 -10.06
CA SER A 181 2.61 22.59 -11.09
C SER A 181 3.95 23.32 -10.91
N GLU A 182 4.52 23.28 -9.70
CA GLU A 182 5.77 23.94 -9.33
C GLU A 182 6.93 22.95 -9.17
N PHE A 183 6.69 21.67 -9.48
CA PHE A 183 7.66 20.61 -9.28
C PHE A 183 8.85 20.77 -10.25
N THR A 184 10.07 20.82 -9.71
CA THR A 184 11.28 21.14 -10.49
C THR A 184 12.08 19.90 -10.92
N ALA A 185 13.03 20.08 -11.84
CA ALA A 185 13.94 19.02 -12.26
C ALA A 185 14.83 18.51 -11.11
N GLU A 186 15.24 19.40 -10.19
CA GLU A 186 16.02 19.04 -9.00
C GLU A 186 15.19 18.16 -8.05
N GLN A 187 13.91 18.52 -7.86
CA GLN A 187 12.98 17.73 -7.06
C GLN A 187 12.68 16.39 -7.73
N LEU A 188 12.55 16.35 -9.06
CA LEU A 188 12.41 15.11 -9.82
C LEU A 188 13.62 14.19 -9.69
N SER A 189 14.84 14.74 -9.70
CA SER A 189 16.05 13.96 -9.43
C SER A 189 16.03 13.36 -8.03
N ALA A 190 15.61 14.12 -7.00
CA ALA A 190 15.46 13.62 -5.64
C ALA A 190 14.37 12.54 -5.56
N TRP A 191 13.26 12.71 -6.29
CA TRP A 191 12.17 11.76 -6.37
C TRP A 191 12.59 10.44 -7.02
N SER A 192 13.36 10.52 -8.12
CA SER A 192 13.90 9.35 -8.80
C SER A 192 14.83 8.54 -7.89
N GLN A 193 15.65 9.20 -7.08
CA GLN A 193 16.47 8.53 -6.06
C GLN A 193 15.61 7.90 -4.94
N ALA A 194 14.52 8.57 -4.54
CA ALA A 194 13.61 8.06 -3.52
C ALA A 194 12.81 6.82 -3.98
N LEU A 195 12.68 6.56 -5.29
CA LEU A 195 12.04 5.34 -5.81
C LEU A 195 12.72 4.05 -5.33
N GLU A 196 14.03 4.11 -5.01
CA GLU A 196 14.79 3.00 -4.44
C GLU A 196 14.60 2.84 -2.91
N SER A 197 14.04 3.85 -2.26
CA SER A 197 13.81 3.86 -0.81
C SER A 197 12.46 3.26 -0.42
N VAL A 198 12.29 3.00 0.87
CA VAL A 198 11.06 2.40 1.45
C VAL A 198 10.07 3.50 1.85
N CYS A 199 9.65 4.31 0.89
CA CYS A 199 8.65 5.36 1.12
C CYS A 199 7.63 5.45 -0.01
N ASP A 200 6.43 5.88 0.37
CA ASP A 200 5.32 6.11 -0.56
C ASP A 200 5.50 7.42 -1.30
N LEU A 201 5.04 7.45 -2.54
CA LEU A 201 5.06 8.63 -3.39
C LEU A 201 3.62 8.96 -3.79
N ASP A 202 3.20 10.18 -3.50
CA ASP A 202 1.83 10.61 -3.70
C ASP A 202 1.76 11.84 -4.59
N ILE A 203 0.74 11.89 -5.44
CA ILE A 203 0.26 13.14 -6.04
C ILE A 203 -1.20 13.29 -5.61
N LYS A 204 -1.46 14.16 -4.64
CA LYS A 204 -2.77 14.18 -3.98
C LYS A 204 -3.30 15.57 -3.68
N THR A 205 -4.60 15.64 -3.49
CA THR A 205 -5.30 16.77 -2.89
C THR A 205 -6.12 16.28 -1.69
N GLU A 206 -6.35 17.18 -0.74
CA GLU A 206 -7.02 16.89 0.52
C GLU A 206 -8.18 17.86 0.71
N PHE A 207 -9.35 17.32 1.03
CA PHE A 207 -10.54 18.07 1.39
C PHE A 207 -10.86 17.79 2.85
N LEU A 208 -10.83 18.82 3.69
CA LEU A 208 -11.09 18.67 5.11
C LEU A 208 -12.55 18.26 5.34
N ARG A 209 -12.80 17.59 6.47
CA ARG A 209 -14.13 17.16 6.92
C ARG A 209 -15.19 18.27 6.86
N ASP A 210 -14.80 19.51 7.16
CA ASP A 210 -15.71 20.66 7.21
C ASP A 210 -15.79 21.42 5.87
N ASP A 211 -15.15 20.92 4.82
CA ASP A 211 -15.27 21.49 3.48
C ASP A 211 -16.69 21.27 2.95
N ALA A 212 -17.35 22.36 2.53
CA ALA A 212 -18.70 22.28 1.98
C ALA A 212 -18.74 21.42 0.72
N LEU A 213 -17.65 21.40 -0.05
CA LEU A 213 -17.57 20.74 -1.34
C LEU A 213 -17.75 19.22 -1.23
N VAL A 214 -17.23 18.57 -0.19
CA VAL A 214 -17.36 17.11 -0.02
C VAL A 214 -18.74 16.69 0.44
N ASN A 215 -19.55 17.62 0.96
CA ASN A 215 -20.89 17.34 1.47
C ASN A 215 -21.96 17.28 0.38
N GLY A 216 -21.66 17.71 -0.85
CA GLY A 216 -22.63 17.82 -1.93
C GLY A 216 -22.33 16.95 -3.15
N GLU A 217 -23.33 16.81 -4.01
CA GLU A 217 -23.23 16.06 -5.27
C GLU A 217 -22.26 16.71 -6.27
N GLU A 218 -21.96 18.01 -6.11
CA GLU A 218 -20.94 18.70 -6.91
C GLU A 218 -19.55 18.10 -6.77
N PHE A 219 -19.28 17.38 -5.67
CA PHE A 219 -18.00 16.69 -5.49
C PHE A 219 -17.75 15.65 -6.57
N VAL A 220 -18.81 15.07 -7.17
CA VAL A 220 -18.67 14.12 -8.30
C VAL A 220 -17.95 14.78 -9.46
N SER A 221 -18.31 16.01 -9.81
CA SER A 221 -17.64 16.74 -10.89
C SER A 221 -16.18 17.01 -10.56
N VAL A 222 -15.88 17.35 -9.31
CA VAL A 222 -14.50 17.63 -8.87
C VAL A 222 -13.66 16.36 -8.88
N ALA A 223 -14.16 15.26 -8.32
CA ALA A 223 -13.48 13.97 -8.34
C ALA A 223 -13.23 13.49 -9.78
N SER A 224 -14.24 13.62 -10.66
CA SER A 224 -14.12 13.26 -12.08
C SER A 224 -13.04 14.10 -12.79
N SER A 225 -13.02 15.42 -12.59
CA SER A 225 -12.00 16.30 -13.17
C SER A 225 -10.60 15.98 -12.64
N LEU A 226 -10.46 15.65 -11.36
CA LEU A 226 -9.17 15.24 -10.78
C LEU A 226 -8.68 13.89 -11.33
N LEU A 227 -9.57 12.91 -11.46
CA LEU A 227 -9.24 11.62 -12.08
C LEU A 227 -8.82 11.79 -13.55
N GLN A 228 -9.52 12.64 -14.30
CA GLN A 228 -9.15 12.99 -15.69
C GLN A 228 -7.76 13.64 -15.75
N ALA A 229 -7.45 14.55 -14.84
CA ALA A 229 -6.15 15.21 -14.78
C ALA A 229 -5.01 14.25 -14.36
N LEU A 230 -5.28 13.32 -13.44
CA LEU A 230 -4.28 12.34 -12.97
C LEU A 230 -4.06 11.18 -13.95
N LEU A 231 -5.02 10.86 -14.82
CA LEU A 231 -4.95 9.70 -15.71
C LEU A 231 -3.72 9.70 -16.66
N PRO A 232 -3.32 10.83 -17.29
CA PRO A 232 -2.08 10.89 -18.06
C PRO A 232 -0.84 10.55 -17.23
N VAL A 233 -0.77 11.04 -15.99
CA VAL A 233 0.34 10.76 -15.06
C VAL A 233 0.33 9.30 -14.63
N TYR A 234 -0.85 8.76 -14.33
CA TYR A 234 -1.04 7.33 -14.05
C TYR A 234 -0.47 6.48 -15.19
N ARG A 235 -0.86 6.77 -16.44
CA ARG A 235 -0.41 6.01 -17.62
C ARG A 235 1.07 6.17 -17.91
N TYR A 236 1.65 7.33 -17.58
CA TYR A 236 3.08 7.54 -17.71
C TYR A 236 3.88 6.62 -16.77
N ILE A 237 3.41 6.48 -15.52
CA ILE A 237 4.10 5.73 -14.46
C ILE A 237 3.81 4.23 -14.53
N ALA A 238 2.54 3.86 -14.71
CA ALA A 238 2.09 2.48 -14.69
C ALA A 238 2.85 1.67 -15.73
N TRP A 239 3.40 0.54 -15.29
CA TRP A 239 3.99 -0.43 -16.19
C TRP A 239 2.92 -1.02 -17.11
N THR A 240 3.21 -1.05 -18.40
CA THR A 240 2.43 -1.78 -19.41
C THR A 240 3.40 -2.55 -20.31
N ALA A 241 2.90 -3.48 -21.11
CA ALA A 241 3.74 -4.22 -22.05
C ALA A 241 4.35 -3.31 -23.14
N GLU A 242 3.65 -2.23 -23.49
CA GLU A 242 4.07 -1.23 -24.48
C GLU A 242 5.09 -0.23 -23.90
N ASN A 243 5.20 -0.16 -22.57
CA ASN A 243 6.04 0.77 -21.82
C ASN A 243 6.91 0.02 -20.78
N ASP A 244 7.48 -1.11 -21.19
CA ASP A 244 8.33 -1.94 -20.32
C ASP A 244 9.78 -1.45 -20.35
N HIS A 245 10.15 -0.67 -19.34
CA HIS A 245 11.53 -0.27 -19.10
C HIS A 245 12.26 -1.20 -18.12
N VAL A 246 11.54 -2.13 -17.49
CA VAL A 246 12.04 -3.00 -16.40
C VAL A 246 12.90 -4.14 -16.90
N GLU A 247 12.52 -4.71 -18.03
CA GLU A 247 13.22 -5.80 -18.69
C GLU A 247 13.63 -5.31 -20.09
N GLY A 248 14.83 -4.74 -20.23
CA GLY A 248 15.36 -4.32 -21.52
C GLY A 248 15.15 -5.40 -22.60
N GLU A 249 14.59 -4.98 -23.73
CA GLU A 249 14.35 -5.72 -24.98
C GLU A 249 14.65 -7.23 -24.94
N GLY A 250 13.67 -8.08 -24.58
CA GLY A 250 13.63 -9.48 -25.07
C GLY A 250 13.22 -10.60 -24.12
N HIS A 251 13.23 -10.42 -22.79
CA HIS A 251 13.11 -11.57 -21.88
C HIS A 251 11.69 -12.00 -21.48
N LEU A 252 10.67 -11.15 -21.63
CA LEU A 252 9.28 -11.56 -21.36
C LEU A 252 8.75 -12.58 -22.38
N ASN A 253 9.09 -12.42 -23.66
CA ASN A 253 8.74 -13.42 -24.69
C ASN A 253 9.42 -14.77 -24.39
N GLU A 254 10.69 -14.79 -23.96
CA GLU A 254 11.38 -16.02 -23.56
C GLU A 254 10.79 -16.64 -22.29
N ARG A 255 10.36 -15.83 -21.32
CA ARG A 255 9.70 -16.29 -20.08
C ARG A 255 8.30 -16.82 -20.33
N GLU A 256 7.49 -16.14 -21.13
CA GLU A 256 6.18 -16.63 -21.55
C GLU A 256 6.31 -17.93 -22.37
N GLN A 257 7.27 -18.01 -23.30
CA GLN A 257 7.56 -19.24 -24.04
C GLN A 257 8.02 -20.38 -23.11
N ARG A 258 8.87 -20.10 -22.12
CA ARG A 258 9.27 -21.10 -21.10
C ARG A 258 8.11 -21.56 -20.24
N ASN A 259 7.26 -20.64 -19.77
CA ASN A 259 6.11 -20.99 -18.95
C ASN A 259 5.10 -21.83 -19.74
N LYS A 260 4.83 -21.46 -21.00
CA LYS A 260 3.96 -22.22 -21.89
C LYS A 260 4.51 -23.62 -22.19
N ALA A 261 5.81 -23.72 -22.47
CA ALA A 261 6.49 -25.02 -22.66
C ALA A 261 6.48 -25.89 -21.38
N SER A 262 6.53 -25.27 -20.21
CA SER A 262 6.46 -25.97 -18.92
C SER A 262 5.06 -26.50 -18.63
N GLU A 263 4.03 -25.73 -18.93
CA GLU A 263 2.62 -26.14 -18.79
C GLU A 263 2.26 -27.26 -19.77
N GLU A 264 2.72 -27.18 -21.02
CA GLU A 264 2.56 -28.24 -22.01
C GLU A 264 3.27 -29.53 -21.58
N SER A 265 4.47 -29.44 -21.02
CA SER A 265 5.22 -30.59 -20.50
C SER A 265 4.54 -31.24 -19.28
N GLN A 266 3.94 -30.44 -18.39
CA GLN A 266 3.18 -30.94 -17.25
C GLN A 266 1.84 -31.57 -17.66
N SER A 267 1.18 -31.02 -18.69
CA SER A 267 -0.03 -31.58 -19.26
C SER A 267 0.25 -32.93 -19.94
N ALA A 268 1.34 -33.02 -20.71
CA ALA A 268 1.78 -34.27 -21.35
C ALA A 268 2.16 -35.36 -20.33
N GLY A 269 2.80 -35.00 -19.21
CA GLY A 269 3.11 -35.93 -18.13
C GLY A 269 1.90 -36.46 -17.35
N LYS A 270 0.80 -35.70 -17.28
CA LYS A 270 -0.45 -36.17 -16.66
C LYS A 270 -1.21 -37.17 -17.54
N ILE A 271 -1.10 -37.04 -18.87
CA ILE A 271 -1.71 -38.00 -19.81
C ILE A 271 -0.99 -39.36 -19.77
N SER A 272 0.32 -39.38 -19.53
CA SER A 272 1.09 -40.64 -19.43
C SER A 272 0.87 -41.41 -18.12
N HIS A 273 0.56 -40.72 -17.00
CA HIS A 273 0.25 -41.38 -15.73
C HIS A 273 -1.20 -41.90 -15.61
N ALA A 274 -2.13 -41.42 -16.43
CA ALA A 274 -3.49 -41.96 -16.47
C ALA A 274 -3.58 -43.33 -17.18
N ALA A 275 -2.56 -43.72 -17.95
CA ALA A 275 -2.53 -44.99 -18.69
C ALA A 275 -1.93 -46.18 -17.91
N SER A 276 -1.44 -45.98 -16.68
CA SER A 276 -0.70 -47.00 -15.93
C SER A 276 -1.21 -47.22 -14.50
N ASN A 277 -2.52 -47.34 -14.31
CA ASN A 277 -3.09 -47.79 -13.04
C ASN A 277 -3.98 -49.02 -13.25
N PRO A 278 -3.50 -50.25 -12.97
CA PRO A 278 -4.37 -51.42 -12.90
C PRO A 278 -5.20 -51.36 -11.61
N LEU A 279 -6.49 -51.73 -11.73
CA LEU A 279 -7.48 -51.74 -10.66
C LEU A 279 -7.00 -52.52 -9.41
N PRO A 280 -7.30 -52.06 -8.18
CA PRO A 280 -6.88 -52.76 -6.97
C PRO A 280 -7.78 -53.97 -6.71
N ARG A 281 -7.15 -55.15 -6.58
CA ARG A 281 -7.78 -56.34 -6.01
C ARG A 281 -7.78 -56.26 -4.49
N ASP A 282 -8.87 -56.77 -3.92
CA ASP A 282 -9.09 -57.04 -2.51
C ASP A 282 -7.86 -57.62 -1.80
N ASN A 283 -7.52 -57.09 -0.62
CA ASN A 283 -7.24 -57.93 0.54
C ASN A 283 -7.27 -57.21 1.89
N LYS A 284 -7.82 -57.97 2.84
CA LYS A 284 -8.06 -57.70 4.26
C LYS A 284 -6.80 -57.80 5.12
N TRP A 285 -6.97 -57.38 6.39
CA TRP A 285 -6.15 -57.61 7.60
C TRP A 285 -4.97 -56.64 7.78
N SER A 286 -4.57 -56.14 8.96
CA SER A 286 -5.12 -56.07 10.32
C SER A 286 -4.14 -55.23 11.17
N TYR A 287 -4.65 -54.52 12.18
CA TYR A 287 -3.94 -54.04 13.39
C TYR A 287 -2.99 -55.14 13.95
N ARG A 288 -1.80 -54.93 14.55
CA ARG A 288 -1.27 -53.92 15.50
C ARG A 288 0.27 -54.19 15.70
N PRO A 289 1.01 -53.63 16.69
CA PRO A 289 2.29 -52.97 16.48
C PRO A 289 3.50 -53.73 17.06
N GLN A 290 4.72 -53.38 16.66
CA GLN A 290 5.89 -53.74 17.46
C GLN A 290 6.94 -52.64 17.38
N TRP A 291 7.23 -52.11 18.56
CA TRP A 291 8.31 -51.17 18.85
C TRP A 291 9.45 -51.97 19.46
N SER A 292 10.68 -51.74 19.01
CA SER A 292 11.91 -51.87 19.81
C SER A 292 13.09 -51.28 19.03
N PRO A 293 14.17 -50.86 19.73
CA PRO A 293 14.89 -49.63 19.42
C PRO A 293 16.34 -49.88 18.99
N ASN A 294 17.01 -48.76 18.71
CA ASN A 294 18.43 -48.54 18.39
C ASN A 294 18.84 -48.80 16.94
N GLU A 295 19.21 -47.73 16.25
CA GLU A 295 20.62 -47.52 15.93
C GLU A 295 20.90 -46.06 15.58
N GLU A 296 21.98 -45.57 16.17
CA GLU A 296 22.57 -44.25 16.00
C GLU A 296 23.05 -44.06 14.56
N SER A 297 22.83 -42.88 13.97
CA SER A 297 23.77 -42.28 13.02
C SER A 297 23.46 -40.83 12.67
N ARG A 298 24.46 -39.98 12.96
CA ARG A 298 24.79 -38.70 12.31
C ARG A 298 23.93 -37.48 12.67
N LYS A 299 24.35 -36.80 13.74
CA LYS A 299 24.09 -35.38 13.99
C LYS A 299 24.78 -34.53 12.92
N SER A 300 24.01 -34.02 11.96
CA SER A 300 24.28 -32.73 11.32
C SER A 300 23.42 -31.69 12.01
N GLU A 301 24.03 -30.69 12.65
CA GLU A 301 23.33 -29.58 13.29
C GLU A 301 22.62 -28.73 12.23
N ALA A 302 21.36 -29.08 11.94
CA ALA A 302 20.46 -28.21 11.22
C ALA A 302 20.04 -27.06 12.16
N PRO A 303 20.01 -25.80 11.68
CA PRO A 303 19.58 -24.67 12.48
C PRO A 303 18.14 -24.92 12.98
N GLN A 304 17.96 -24.84 14.30
CA GLN A 304 16.65 -25.02 14.92
C GLN A 304 15.65 -24.01 14.34
N VAL A 305 14.68 -24.52 13.57
CA VAL A 305 13.56 -23.73 13.08
C VAL A 305 12.73 -23.31 14.30
N MET A 306 12.91 -22.07 14.76
CA MET A 306 12.11 -21.51 15.84
C MET A 306 10.63 -21.56 15.48
N THR A 307 9.84 -22.17 16.35
CA THR A 307 8.39 -22.27 16.19
C THR A 307 7.74 -20.87 16.17
N PRO A 308 6.59 -20.69 15.49
CA PRO A 308 5.89 -19.41 15.44
C PRO A 308 5.61 -18.78 16.82
N SER A 309 5.37 -19.62 17.84
CA SER A 309 5.19 -19.20 19.23
C SER A 309 6.46 -18.61 19.86
N ALA A 310 7.63 -19.20 19.57
CA ALA A 310 8.91 -18.70 20.05
C ALA A 310 9.30 -17.37 19.38
N ARG A 311 8.94 -17.17 18.11
CA ARG A 311 9.13 -15.89 17.39
C ARG A 311 8.26 -14.77 17.97
N ALA A 312 6.99 -15.07 18.26
CA ALA A 312 6.08 -14.09 18.88
C ALA A 312 6.54 -13.65 20.28
N ARG A 313 7.06 -14.59 21.09
CA ARG A 313 7.61 -14.29 22.41
C ARG A 313 8.85 -13.39 22.34
N ARG A 314 9.78 -13.71 21.42
CA ARG A 314 10.98 -12.89 21.20
C ARG A 314 10.64 -11.47 20.73
N ARG A 315 9.67 -11.32 19.81
CA ARG A 315 9.19 -10.00 19.35
C ARG A 315 8.59 -9.18 20.48
N LYS A 316 7.82 -9.82 21.38
CA LYS A 316 7.25 -9.16 22.56
C LYS A 316 8.35 -8.69 23.54
N GLU A 317 9.39 -9.49 23.73
CA GLU A 317 10.54 -9.14 24.57
C GLU A 317 11.38 -8.00 23.95
N GLU A 318 11.56 -7.99 22.63
CA GLU A 318 12.25 -6.93 21.90
C GLU A 318 11.50 -5.58 21.97
N ILE A 319 10.16 -5.59 21.79
CA ILE A 319 9.32 -4.39 21.95
C ILE A 319 9.42 -3.85 23.38
N GLN A 320 9.29 -4.72 24.39
CA GLN A 320 9.40 -4.30 25.79
C GLN A 320 10.78 -3.73 26.14
N ARG A 321 11.85 -4.26 25.51
CA ARG A 321 13.20 -3.73 25.68
C ARG A 321 13.35 -2.34 25.06
N ALA A 322 12.82 -2.15 23.85
CA ALA A 322 12.84 -0.86 23.16
C ALA A 322 12.05 0.22 23.93
N GLU A 323 10.87 -0.13 24.46
CA GLU A 323 10.07 0.78 25.29
C GLU A 323 10.79 1.20 26.58
N ARG A 324 11.49 0.27 27.24
CA ARG A 324 12.29 0.57 28.44
C ARG A 324 13.45 1.50 28.12
N GLU A 325 14.12 1.30 26.98
CA GLU A 325 15.22 2.15 26.55
C GLU A 325 14.75 3.56 26.20
N GLN A 326 13.62 3.70 25.50
CA GLN A 326 13.02 5.00 25.20
C GLN A 326 12.60 5.74 26.48
N ARG A 327 11.98 5.05 27.44
CA ARG A 327 11.64 5.66 28.74
C ARG A 327 12.87 6.13 29.51
N ALA A 328 13.95 5.35 29.50
CA ALA A 328 15.21 5.74 30.13
C ALA A 328 15.80 7.00 29.49
N LYS A 329 15.83 7.07 28.14
CA LYS A 329 16.30 8.25 27.41
C LYS A 329 15.45 9.49 27.69
N ALA A 330 14.13 9.34 27.75
CA ALA A 330 13.22 10.44 28.07
C ALA A 330 13.42 10.97 29.51
N GLN A 331 13.63 10.07 30.47
CA GLN A 331 13.94 10.45 31.86
C GLN A 331 15.28 11.19 31.98
N GLU A 332 16.30 10.73 31.25
CA GLU A 332 17.60 11.40 31.23
C GLU A 332 17.52 12.81 30.59
N ALA A 333 16.75 12.96 29.51
CA ALA A 333 16.51 14.26 28.88
C ALA A 333 15.78 15.23 29.82
N ALA A 334 14.74 14.76 30.51
CA ALA A 334 14.00 15.56 31.49
C ALA A 334 14.88 15.99 32.68
N ALA A 335 15.78 15.11 33.14
CA ALA A 335 16.74 15.45 34.19
C ALA A 335 17.71 16.55 33.75
N LYS A 336 18.24 16.46 32.52
CA LYS A 336 19.12 17.48 31.93
C LYS A 336 18.43 18.83 31.76
N GLU A 337 17.16 18.85 31.35
CA GLU A 337 16.40 20.09 31.23
C GLU A 337 16.17 20.76 32.59
N ASN A 338 15.85 19.98 33.62
CA ASN A 338 15.64 20.51 34.96
C ASN A 338 16.93 21.10 35.56
N ASP A 339 18.08 20.45 35.35
CA ASP A 339 19.38 20.96 35.78
C ASP A 339 19.72 22.29 35.09
N ASN A 340 19.49 22.39 33.78
CA ASN A 340 19.69 23.63 33.03
C ASN A 340 18.75 24.77 33.51
N ARG A 341 17.49 24.44 33.89
CA ARG A 341 16.57 25.41 34.50
C ARG A 341 17.06 25.90 35.86
N GLN A 342 17.70 25.05 36.67
CA GLN A 342 18.27 25.46 37.96
C GLN A 342 19.47 26.38 37.77
N GLN A 343 20.34 26.11 36.79
CA GLN A 343 21.50 26.95 36.47
C GLN A 343 21.09 28.33 35.93
N ARG A 344 19.94 28.43 35.24
CA ARG A 344 19.42 29.70 34.69
C ARG A 344 18.59 30.52 35.68
N ARG A 345 18.41 30.07 36.93
CA ARG A 345 17.69 30.88 37.92
C ARG A 345 18.50 32.14 38.21
N PRO A 346 17.95 33.35 37.98
CA PRO A 346 18.64 34.57 38.34
C PRO A 346 18.89 34.57 39.85
N PRO A 347 20.06 35.07 40.30
CA PRO A 347 20.34 35.16 41.72
C PRO A 347 19.23 35.95 42.42
N PRO A 348 18.85 35.56 43.64
CA PRO A 348 17.81 36.25 44.38
C PRO A 348 18.18 37.73 44.49
N SER A 349 17.27 38.59 44.01
CA SER A 349 17.41 40.04 44.09
C SER A 349 17.73 40.42 45.54
N ARG A 350 18.90 41.03 45.77
CA ARG A 350 19.28 41.53 47.09
C ARG A 350 18.22 42.52 47.52
N ALA A 351 17.51 42.20 48.61
CA ALA A 351 16.57 43.12 49.22
C ALA A 351 17.28 44.47 49.49
N PRO A 352 16.62 45.59 49.19
CA PRO A 352 17.19 46.91 49.40
C PRO A 352 17.59 47.06 50.86
N ARG A 353 18.86 47.42 51.10
CA ARG A 353 19.32 47.75 52.44
C ARG A 353 18.52 48.98 52.92
N PRO A 354 17.96 48.97 54.13
CA PRO A 354 17.34 50.16 54.69
C PRO A 354 18.42 51.24 54.85
N ASN A 355 18.18 52.42 54.27
CA ASN A 355 19.03 53.59 54.45
C ASN A 355 18.90 54.06 55.91
N GLY A 356 20.03 54.08 56.62
CA GLY A 356 20.20 54.70 57.94
C GLY A 356 21.38 55.64 57.89
#